data_AF-A0A327ZAV5-F1
#
_entry.id   AF-A0A327ZAV5-F1
#
_cell.length_a   1.000
_cell.length_b   1.000
_cell.length_c   1.000
_cell.angle_alpha   90.00
_cell.angle_beta   90.00
_cell.angle_gamma   90.00
#
_symmetry.space_group_name_H-M   'P 1'
#
loop_
_entity.id
_entity.type
_entity.pdbx_description
1 polymer ?
#
loop_
_entity_poly.entity_id
_entity_poly.type
_entity_poly.pdbx_seq_one_letter_code
_entity_poly.pdbx_strand_id
1 'polypeptide(L)'
;MKPSDYVLAALFSVAGAGLMIMNISGPADPSLIHPVDTTSWLTVPAFLLVTVPILWRRRNIAAVVGVTAAMVALHVLIFGYLTRCGVVLPLSAALAYAVARFAGNRNEHLLGLAGIVVAQVVMLWRDSSAGVTDAMPIAIALAALFYGAGLLVQNRLSRKQKQSAAVQRAAA
;
A
#
# COMPACT_ATOMS: atom_id res chain seq x y z
N MET A 1 8.76 -16.51 4.29
CA MET A 1 8.88 -15.12 3.77
C MET A 1 10.22 -15.00 3.06
N LYS A 2 10.36 -14.13 2.04
CA LYS A 2 11.67 -13.88 1.41
C LYS A 2 12.36 -12.68 2.06
N PRO A 3 13.70 -12.60 2.08
CA PRO A 3 14.43 -11.43 2.59
C PRO A 3 13.92 -10.09 2.04
N SER A 4 13.54 -10.05 0.76
CA SER A 4 12.96 -8.88 0.10
C SER A 4 11.65 -8.37 0.72
N ASP A 5 10.87 -9.26 1.37
CA ASP A 5 9.61 -8.87 2.01
C ASP A 5 9.87 -8.07 3.29
N TYR A 6 10.91 -8.44 4.06
CA TYR A 6 11.35 -7.71 5.24
C TYR A 6 11.93 -6.34 4.89
N VAL A 7 12.74 -6.26 3.83
CA VAL A 7 13.29 -4.98 3.36
C VAL A 7 12.17 -4.02 2.98
N LEU A 8 11.16 -4.50 2.23
CA LEU A 8 10.04 -3.65 1.84
C LEU A 8 9.21 -3.19 3.04
N ALA A 9 8.93 -4.09 3.98
CA ALA A 9 8.23 -3.73 5.22
C ALA A 9 9.02 -2.68 6.01
N ALA A 10 10.31 -2.92 6.24
CA ALA A 10 11.18 -1.99 6.95
C ALA A 10 11.23 -0.61 6.28
N LEU A 11 11.36 -0.56 4.95
CA LEU A 11 11.36 0.70 4.20
C LEU A 11 10.06 1.49 4.42
N PHE A 12 8.89 0.85 4.28
CA PHE A 12 7.61 1.51 4.50
C PHE A 12 7.38 1.88 5.97
N SER A 13 7.81 1.04 6.91
CA SER A 13 7.72 1.31 8.34
C SER A 13 8.58 2.51 8.74
N VAL A 14 9.83 2.58 8.26
CA VAL A 14 10.75 3.71 8.53
C VAL A 14 10.22 4.99 7.89
N ALA A 15 9.80 4.94 6.62
CA ALA A 15 9.22 6.10 5.95
C ALA A 15 7.94 6.57 6.64
N GLY A 16 7.07 5.64 7.04
CA GLY A 16 5.84 5.91 7.80
C GLY A 16 6.12 6.55 9.14
N ALA A 17 7.02 5.97 9.95
CA ALA A 17 7.41 6.51 11.24
C ALA A 17 8.04 7.90 11.11
N GLY A 18 8.96 8.08 10.15
CA GLY A 18 9.57 9.38 9.87
C GLY A 18 8.52 10.44 9.48
N LEU A 19 7.57 10.08 8.62
CA LEU A 19 6.48 10.99 8.24
C LEU A 19 5.59 11.33 9.44
N MET A 20 5.24 10.37 10.29
CA MET A 20 4.44 10.64 11.50
C MET A 20 5.19 11.53 12.49
N ILE A 21 6.49 11.32 12.68
CA ILE A 21 7.35 12.19 13.51
C ILE A 21 7.32 13.61 12.96
N MET A 22 7.50 13.81 11.64
CA MET A 22 7.44 15.13 11.03
C MET A 22 6.06 15.80 11.19
N ASN A 23 4.97 15.04 11.15
CA ASN A 23 3.62 15.59 11.39
C ASN A 23 3.48 16.14 12.82
N ILE A 24 4.03 15.46 13.83
CA ILE A 24 3.84 15.83 15.25
C ILE A 24 4.91 16.81 15.78
N SER A 25 6.10 16.85 15.17
CA SER A 25 7.20 17.72 15.60
C SER A 25 7.44 18.93 14.70
N GLY A 26 6.79 18.98 13.54
CA GLY A 26 6.94 20.08 12.58
C GLY A 26 6.26 21.37 13.07
N PRO A 27 6.78 22.55 12.68
CA PRO A 27 6.04 23.79 12.88
C PRO A 27 4.74 23.78 12.07
N ALA A 28 3.78 24.60 12.47
CA ALA A 28 2.56 24.78 11.68
C ALA A 28 2.92 25.31 10.27
N ASP A 29 2.49 24.59 9.24
CA ASP A 29 2.74 24.95 7.85
C ASP A 29 1.46 25.56 7.25
N PRO A 30 1.45 26.87 6.92
CA PRO A 30 0.29 27.54 6.36
C PRO A 30 -0.02 27.13 4.91
N SER A 31 0.84 26.37 4.25
CA SER A 31 0.63 25.89 2.87
C SER A 31 -0.22 24.62 2.78
N LEU A 32 -0.48 23.95 3.91
CA LEU A 32 -1.34 22.77 3.97
C LEU A 32 -2.80 23.13 3.69
N ILE A 33 -3.54 22.23 3.04
CA ILE A 33 -4.98 22.38 2.78
C ILE A 33 -5.74 22.41 4.11
N HIS A 34 -5.32 21.58 5.05
CA HIS A 34 -5.84 21.53 6.41
C HIS A 34 -4.70 21.47 7.43
N PRO A 35 -4.80 22.20 8.56
CA PRO A 35 -3.82 22.09 9.64
C PRO A 35 -3.81 20.66 10.20
N VAL A 36 -2.68 20.28 10.79
CA VAL A 36 -2.53 18.97 11.44
C VAL A 36 -3.30 18.95 12.76
N ASP A 37 -4.16 17.95 12.96
CA ASP A 37 -5.09 17.87 14.11
C ASP A 37 -4.48 17.28 15.39
N THR A 38 -3.38 16.53 15.28
CA THR A 38 -2.83 15.77 16.42
C THR A 38 -1.31 15.89 16.55
N THR A 39 -0.85 15.95 17.79
CA THR A 39 0.57 15.88 18.18
C THR A 39 0.89 14.60 18.96
N SER A 40 -0.02 13.63 18.97
CA SER A 40 0.13 12.42 19.77
C SER A 40 1.21 11.50 19.22
N TRP A 41 2.15 11.09 20.07
CA TRP A 41 3.17 10.09 19.75
C TRP A 41 2.61 8.71 19.43
N LEU A 42 1.33 8.43 19.75
CA LEU A 42 0.65 7.19 19.38
C LEU A 42 0.43 7.04 17.86
N THR A 43 0.55 8.13 17.11
CA THR A 43 0.49 8.10 15.63
C THR A 43 1.57 7.18 15.04
N VAL A 44 2.79 7.21 15.58
CA VAL A 44 3.91 6.41 15.08
C VAL A 44 3.64 4.90 15.17
N PRO A 45 3.39 4.30 16.35
CA PRO A 45 3.10 2.87 16.44
C PRO A 45 1.81 2.49 15.73
N ALA A 46 0.79 3.36 15.71
CA ALA A 46 -0.43 3.10 14.94
C ALA A 46 -0.15 3.02 13.43
N PHE A 47 0.71 3.88 12.89
CA PHE A 47 1.07 3.83 11.47
C PHE A 47 1.96 2.62 11.15
N LEU A 48 2.78 2.15 12.08
CA LEU A 48 3.53 0.89 11.88
C LEU A 48 2.58 -0.28 11.61
N LEU A 49 1.43 -0.35 12.32
CA LEU A 49 0.41 -1.38 12.09
C LEU A 49 -0.20 -1.34 10.68
N VAL A 50 -0.17 -0.19 9.99
CA VAL A 50 -0.61 -0.07 8.58
C VAL A 50 0.35 -0.82 7.64
N THR A 51 1.65 -0.78 7.94
CA THR A 51 2.71 -1.31 7.07
C THR A 51 3.05 -2.78 7.32
N VAL A 52 2.91 -3.24 8.57
CA VAL A 52 3.22 -4.61 9.00
C VAL A 52 2.56 -5.71 8.16
N PRO A 53 1.26 -5.61 7.76
CA PRO A 53 0.59 -6.63 6.94
C PRO A 53 1.33 -7.01 5.65
N ILE A 54 2.16 -6.11 5.10
CA ILE A 54 2.90 -6.37 3.85
C ILE A 54 3.84 -7.58 3.93
N LEU A 55 4.27 -7.96 5.14
CA LEU A 55 5.09 -9.16 5.37
C LEU A 55 4.37 -10.45 4.91
N TRP A 56 3.04 -10.47 4.98
CA TRP A 56 2.22 -11.64 4.63
C TRP A 56 1.67 -11.58 3.19
N ARG A 57 2.14 -10.65 2.35
CA ARG A 57 1.62 -10.42 0.98
C ARG A 57 1.61 -11.65 0.07
N ARG A 58 2.49 -12.63 0.33
CA ARG A 58 2.59 -13.87 -0.46
C ARG A 58 1.63 -14.97 -0.01
N ARG A 59 1.08 -14.86 1.21
CA ARG A 59 0.23 -15.90 1.80
C ARG A 59 -1.24 -15.64 1.50
N ASN A 60 -1.70 -14.40 1.63
CA ASN A 60 -3.05 -13.99 1.30
C ASN A 60 -3.08 -12.49 1.02
N ILE A 61 -2.96 -12.10 -0.25
CA ILE A 61 -2.87 -10.69 -0.63
C ILE A 61 -4.18 -9.92 -0.39
N ALA A 62 -5.34 -10.58 -0.56
CA ALA A 62 -6.63 -9.96 -0.30
C ALA A 62 -6.80 -9.60 1.20
N ALA A 63 -6.41 -10.51 2.10
CA ALA A 63 -6.41 -10.23 3.54
C ALA A 63 -5.44 -9.11 3.91
N VAL A 64 -4.23 -9.09 3.32
CA VAL A 64 -3.24 -8.03 3.56
C VAL A 64 -3.78 -6.67 3.15
N VAL A 65 -4.35 -6.55 1.94
CA VAL A 65 -4.97 -5.29 1.49
C VAL A 65 -6.13 -4.91 2.40
N GLY A 66 -7.02 -5.84 2.75
CA GLY A 66 -8.16 -5.58 3.63
C GLY A 66 -7.75 -5.06 5.00
N VAL A 67 -6.76 -5.72 5.64
CA VAL A 67 -6.22 -5.29 6.94
C VAL A 67 -5.52 -3.93 6.81
N THR A 68 -4.70 -3.70 5.78
CA THR A 68 -4.06 -2.40 5.57
C THR A 68 -5.10 -1.29 5.37
N ALA A 69 -6.15 -1.52 4.57
CA ALA A 69 -7.22 -0.55 4.36
C ALA A 69 -7.98 -0.24 5.67
N ALA A 70 -8.28 -1.28 6.48
CA ALA A 70 -8.92 -1.11 7.78
C ALA A 70 -8.04 -0.32 8.76
N MET A 71 -6.73 -0.60 8.80
CA MET A 71 -5.77 0.14 9.65
C MET A 71 -5.62 1.59 9.19
N VAL A 72 -5.60 1.86 7.88
CA VAL A 72 -5.63 3.23 7.34
C VAL A 72 -6.89 3.95 7.81
N ALA A 73 -8.05 3.31 7.68
CA ALA A 73 -9.32 3.90 8.12
C ALA A 73 -9.33 4.21 9.60
N LEU A 74 -8.90 3.25 10.44
CA LEU A 74 -8.79 3.46 11.87
C LEU A 74 -7.83 4.62 12.20
N HIS A 75 -6.69 4.69 11.52
CA HIS A 75 -5.72 5.77 11.70
C HIS A 75 -6.25 7.15 11.26
N VAL A 76 -7.11 7.19 10.24
CA VAL A 76 -7.79 8.43 9.83
C VAL A 76 -8.81 8.85 10.89
N LEU A 77 -9.63 7.92 11.35
CA LEU A 77 -10.70 8.20 12.32
C LEU A 77 -10.16 8.62 13.70
N ILE A 78 -9.05 8.03 14.17
CA ILE A 78 -8.46 8.34 15.48
C ILE A 78 -7.70 9.68 15.46
N PHE A 79 -6.99 9.98 14.38
CA PHE A 79 -5.98 11.06 14.37
C PHE A 79 -6.33 12.28 13.51
N GLY A 80 -7.46 12.28 12.81
CA GLY A 80 -7.94 13.46 12.08
C GLY A 80 -7.09 13.83 10.87
N TYR A 81 -6.86 15.12 10.64
CA TYR A 81 -6.00 15.63 9.55
C TYR A 81 -4.51 15.40 9.86
N LEU A 82 -3.86 14.59 9.03
CA LEU A 82 -2.41 14.38 9.00
C LEU A 82 -1.98 14.20 7.54
N THR A 83 -0.73 14.54 7.23
CA THR A 83 -0.10 14.18 5.96
C THR A 83 0.28 12.70 5.97
N ARG A 84 -0.43 11.89 5.17
CA ARG A 84 -0.28 10.43 5.05
C ARG A 84 0.05 10.01 3.62
N CYS A 85 -0.36 10.80 2.63
CA CYS A 85 -0.22 10.53 1.21
C CYS A 85 1.22 10.17 0.81
N GLY A 86 2.22 10.79 1.42
CA GLY A 86 3.65 10.54 1.17
C GLY A 86 4.10 9.09 1.41
N VAL A 87 3.35 8.30 2.20
CA VAL A 87 3.66 6.89 2.46
C VAL A 87 2.52 5.96 2.03
N VAL A 88 1.26 6.36 2.22
CA VAL A 88 0.11 5.52 1.84
C VAL A 88 -0.02 5.39 0.32
N LEU A 89 0.29 6.43 -0.48
CA LEU A 89 0.26 6.32 -1.94
C LEU A 89 1.31 5.32 -2.47
N PRO A 90 2.61 5.43 -2.12
CA PRO A 90 3.59 4.44 -2.55
C PRO A 90 3.29 3.03 -2.01
N LEU A 91 2.74 2.92 -0.79
CA LEU A 91 2.30 1.62 -0.24
C LEU A 91 1.15 1.03 -1.07
N SER A 92 0.16 1.83 -1.44
CA SER A 92 -0.97 1.39 -2.26
C SER A 92 -0.51 0.91 -3.65
N ALA A 93 0.49 1.56 -4.25
CA ALA A 93 1.11 1.12 -5.50
C ALA A 93 1.87 -0.22 -5.34
N ALA A 94 2.63 -0.38 -4.25
CA ALA A 94 3.31 -1.63 -3.94
C ALA A 94 2.32 -2.78 -3.70
N LEU A 95 1.18 -2.50 -3.05
CA LEU A 95 0.08 -3.45 -2.89
C LEU A 95 -0.60 -3.77 -4.22
N ALA A 96 -0.79 -2.80 -5.11
CA ALA A 96 -1.35 -3.03 -6.45
C ALA A 96 -0.47 -4.00 -7.26
N TYR A 97 0.85 -3.77 -7.26
CA TYR A 97 1.81 -4.73 -7.83
C TYR A 97 1.69 -6.12 -7.19
N ALA A 98 1.58 -6.18 -5.86
CA ALA A 98 1.47 -7.44 -5.14
C ALA A 98 0.16 -8.18 -5.44
N VAL A 99 -0.98 -7.48 -5.57
CA VAL A 99 -2.27 -8.06 -5.97
C VAL A 99 -2.13 -8.69 -7.36
N ALA A 100 -1.60 -7.96 -8.33
CA ALA A 100 -1.38 -8.48 -9.67
C ALA A 100 -0.47 -9.71 -9.69
N ARG A 101 0.52 -9.76 -8.80
CA ARG A 101 1.53 -10.81 -8.77
C ARG A 101 1.11 -12.06 -7.98
N PHE A 102 0.29 -11.92 -6.94
CA PHE A 102 0.04 -12.98 -5.96
C PHE A 102 -1.42 -13.39 -5.81
N ALA A 103 -2.38 -12.65 -6.39
CA ALA A 103 -3.77 -13.08 -6.39
C ALA A 103 -3.92 -14.41 -7.17
N GLY A 104 -4.64 -15.36 -6.59
CA GLY A 104 -4.86 -16.70 -7.14
C GLY A 104 -6.07 -16.78 -8.08
N ASN A 105 -7.06 -15.91 -7.92
CA ASN A 105 -8.29 -15.92 -8.70
C ASN A 105 -8.83 -14.49 -8.95
N ARG A 106 -9.83 -14.38 -9.84
CA ARG A 106 -10.43 -13.08 -10.23
C ARG A 106 -11.04 -12.32 -9.05
N ASN A 107 -11.64 -13.03 -8.09
CA ASN A 107 -12.25 -12.40 -6.93
C ASN A 107 -11.19 -11.74 -6.03
N GLU A 108 -10.04 -12.38 -5.84
CA GLU A 108 -8.91 -11.78 -5.11
C GLU A 108 -8.34 -10.54 -5.81
N HIS A 109 -8.29 -10.53 -7.14
CA HIS A 109 -7.92 -9.32 -7.89
C HIS A 109 -8.93 -8.19 -7.63
N LEU A 110 -10.23 -8.47 -7.74
CA LEU A 110 -11.28 -7.47 -7.54
C LEU A 110 -11.29 -6.94 -6.10
N LEU A 111 -11.24 -7.83 -5.11
CA LEU A 111 -11.20 -7.45 -3.70
C LEU A 111 -9.93 -6.68 -3.35
N GLY A 112 -8.77 -7.09 -3.89
CA GLY A 112 -7.51 -6.39 -3.70
C GLY A 112 -7.53 -4.99 -4.32
N LEU A 113 -8.01 -4.84 -5.55
CA LEU A 113 -8.11 -3.52 -6.19
C LEU A 113 -9.13 -2.63 -5.50
N ALA A 114 -10.30 -3.16 -5.15
CA ALA A 114 -11.32 -2.42 -4.41
C ALA A 114 -10.79 -1.93 -3.05
N GLY A 115 -10.09 -2.80 -2.31
CA GLY A 115 -9.48 -2.43 -1.03
C GLY A 115 -8.40 -1.35 -1.17
N ILE A 116 -7.61 -1.37 -2.24
CA ILE A 116 -6.63 -0.31 -2.56
C ILE A 116 -7.33 1.02 -2.81
N VAL A 117 -8.39 1.03 -3.62
CA VAL A 117 -9.16 2.26 -3.91
C VAL A 117 -9.80 2.79 -2.63
N VAL A 118 -10.38 1.93 -1.79
CA VAL A 118 -10.93 2.32 -0.49
C VAL A 118 -9.84 2.94 0.40
N ALA A 119 -8.66 2.34 0.50
CA ALA A 119 -7.55 2.90 1.28
C ALA A 119 -7.12 4.29 0.77
N GLN A 120 -7.09 4.49 -0.56
CA GLN A 120 -6.77 5.78 -1.19
C GLN A 120 -7.85 6.83 -0.91
N VAL A 121 -9.14 6.49 -1.07
CA VAL A 121 -10.25 7.41 -0.76
C VAL A 121 -10.19 7.82 0.70
N VAL A 122 -10.10 6.85 1.60
CA VAL A 122 -10.17 7.07 3.05
C VAL A 122 -9.00 7.93 3.52
N MET A 123 -7.78 7.68 3.04
CA MET A 123 -6.64 8.48 3.45
C MET A 123 -6.70 9.91 2.91
N LEU A 124 -7.07 10.09 1.63
CA LEU A 124 -7.18 11.42 1.00
C LEU A 124 -8.33 12.25 1.57
N TRP A 125 -9.35 11.61 2.15
CA TRP A 125 -10.48 12.33 2.74
C TRP A 125 -10.08 13.18 3.95
N ARG A 126 -9.01 12.81 4.65
CA ARG A 126 -8.49 13.51 5.84
C ARG A 126 -6.97 13.72 5.75
N ASP A 127 -6.44 13.89 4.54
CA ASP A 127 -5.04 14.22 4.35
C ASP A 127 -4.83 15.73 4.41
N SER A 128 -3.81 16.18 5.14
CA SER A 128 -3.50 17.62 5.28
C SER A 128 -2.87 18.22 4.03
N SER A 129 -2.17 17.41 3.22
CA SER A 129 -1.42 17.87 2.05
C SER A 129 -2.19 17.74 0.74
N ALA A 130 -3.14 16.80 0.64
CA ALA A 130 -3.80 16.49 -0.62
C ALA A 130 -5.29 16.17 -0.47
N GLY A 131 -6.13 16.79 -1.31
CA GLY A 131 -7.55 16.48 -1.40
C GLY A 131 -7.86 15.25 -2.26
N VAL A 132 -9.05 14.67 -2.05
CA VAL A 132 -9.55 13.55 -2.87
C VAL A 132 -9.63 13.92 -4.35
N THR A 133 -10.12 15.11 -4.70
CA THR A 133 -10.31 15.53 -6.09
C THR A 133 -8.99 15.63 -6.87
N ASP A 134 -7.94 16.07 -6.19
CA ASP A 134 -6.69 16.47 -6.86
C ASP A 134 -5.70 15.31 -6.92
N ALA A 135 -5.61 14.51 -5.85
CA ALA A 135 -4.65 13.42 -5.76
C ALA A 135 -5.21 12.07 -6.23
N MET A 136 -6.53 11.86 -6.24
CA MET A 136 -7.11 10.57 -6.66
C MET A 136 -6.72 10.15 -8.09
N PRO A 137 -6.77 11.04 -9.11
CA PRO A 137 -6.37 10.64 -10.46
C PRO A 137 -4.92 10.14 -10.52
N ILE A 138 -4.02 10.79 -9.78
CA ILE A 138 -2.61 10.42 -9.69
C ILE A 138 -2.46 9.09 -8.93
N ALA A 139 -3.18 8.91 -7.83
CA ALA A 139 -3.18 7.70 -7.02
C ALA A 139 -3.65 6.47 -7.81
N ILE A 140 -4.72 6.61 -8.59
CA ILE A 140 -5.27 5.56 -9.44
C ILE A 140 -4.30 5.25 -10.60
N ALA A 141 -3.74 6.27 -11.25
CA ALA A 141 -2.76 6.08 -12.32
C ALA A 141 -1.52 5.32 -11.81
N LEU A 142 -1.01 5.69 -10.63
CA LEU A 142 0.13 5.01 -10.01
C LEU A 142 -0.20 3.56 -9.65
N ALA A 143 -1.37 3.30 -9.05
CA ALA A 143 -1.81 1.94 -8.75
C ALA A 143 -1.97 1.09 -10.02
N ALA A 144 -2.58 1.64 -11.08
CA ALA A 144 -2.76 0.96 -12.35
C ALA A 144 -1.42 0.61 -13.02
N LEU A 145 -0.45 1.54 -13.00
CA LEU A 145 0.89 1.31 -13.53
C LEU A 145 1.58 0.14 -12.83
N PHE A 146 1.59 0.13 -11.49
CA PHE A 146 2.22 -0.92 -10.70
C PHE A 146 1.49 -2.26 -10.79
N TYR A 147 0.15 -2.23 -10.85
CA TYR A 147 -0.66 -3.41 -11.13
C TYR A 147 -0.29 -4.02 -12.49
N GLY A 148 -0.21 -3.20 -13.55
CA GLY A 148 0.21 -3.63 -14.88
C GLY A 148 1.61 -4.25 -14.90
N ALA A 149 2.56 -3.64 -14.20
CA ALA A 149 3.91 -4.19 -14.04
C ALA A 149 3.88 -5.57 -13.33
N GLY A 150 3.04 -5.73 -12.30
CA GLY A 150 2.86 -6.99 -11.59
C GLY A 150 2.29 -8.11 -12.49
N LEU A 151 1.31 -7.78 -13.33
CA LEU A 151 0.74 -8.71 -14.31
C LEU A 151 1.80 -9.14 -15.33
N LEU A 152 2.60 -8.20 -15.83
CA LEU A 152 3.67 -8.49 -16.79
C LEU A 152 4.71 -9.45 -16.18
N VAL A 153 5.13 -9.22 -14.94
CA VAL A 153 6.06 -10.11 -14.23
C VAL A 153 5.44 -11.49 -14.00
N GLN A 154 4.18 -11.55 -13.57
CA GLN A 154 3.47 -12.81 -13.34
C GLN A 154 3.37 -13.65 -14.61
N ASN A 155 2.98 -13.01 -15.72
CA ASN A 155 2.85 -13.66 -17.02
C ASN A 155 4.19 -14.22 -17.51
N ARG A 156 5.29 -13.48 -17.34
CA ARG A 156 6.64 -13.95 -17.70
C ARG A 156 7.06 -15.17 -16.88
N LEU A 157 6.78 -15.18 -15.58
CA LEU A 157 7.17 -16.29 -14.70
C LEU A 157 6.34 -17.55 -14.96
N SER A 158 5.03 -17.40 -15.18
CA SER A 158 4.15 -18.50 -15.56
C SER A 158 4.56 -19.15 -16.89
N ARG A 159 4.99 -18.36 -17.88
CA ARG A 159 5.51 -18.89 -19.16
C ARG A 159 6.80 -19.69 -18.96
N LYS A 160 7.76 -19.16 -18.20
CA LYS A 160 9.03 -19.86 -17.89
C LYS A 160 8.79 -21.20 -17.17
N GLN A 161 7.86 -21.22 -16.22
CA GLN A 161 7.51 -22.44 -15.49
C GLN A 161 6.89 -23.50 -16.42
N LYS A 162 5.96 -23.11 -17.30
CA LYS A 162 5.38 -24.01 -18.31
C LYS A 162 6.44 -24.59 -19.25
N GLN A 163 7.36 -23.75 -19.73
CA GLN A 163 8.46 -24.19 -20.60
C GLN A 163 9.39 -25.18 -19.89
N SER A 164 9.75 -24.92 -18.64
CA SER A 164 10.61 -25.82 -17.85
C SER A 164 9.95 -27.18 -17.62
N ALA A 165 8.63 -27.18 -17.32
CA ALA A 165 7.86 -28.41 -17.16
C ALA A 165 7.73 -29.21 -18.47
N ALA A 166 7.59 -28.54 -19.61
CA ALA A 166 7.54 -29.20 -20.92
C ALA A 166 8.89 -29.88 -21.26
N VAL A 167 10.01 -29.20 -20.98
CA VAL A 167 11.36 -29.76 -21.19
C VAL A 167 11.58 -30.98 -20.30
N GLN A 168 11.20 -30.91 -19.01
CA GLN A 168 11.31 -32.04 -18.09
C GLN A 168 10.49 -33.26 -18.53
N ARG A 169 9.29 -33.04 -19.10
CA ARG A 169 8.45 -34.12 -19.63
C ARG A 169 8.98 -34.73 -20.93
N ALA A 170 9.71 -33.97 -21.74
CA ALA A 170 10.33 -34.48 -22.97
C ALA A 170 11.62 -35.28 -22.69
N ALA A 171 12.21 -35.09 -21.51
CA ALA A 171 13.42 -35.79 -21.06
C ALA A 171 13.14 -37.04 -20.20
N ALA A 172 11.87 -37.28 -19.84
CA ALA A 172 11.41 -38.45 -19.07
C ALA A 172 10.78 -39.47 -20.01
#